data_AF-A0A8J2NXW4-F1
#
_entry.id   AF-A0A8J2NXW4-F1
#
_cell.length_a   1.000
_cell.length_b   1.000
_cell.length_c   1.000
_cell.angle_alpha   90.00
_cell.angle_beta   90.00
_cell.angle_gamma   90.00
#
_symmetry.space_group_name_H-M   'P 1'
#
loop_
_entity.id
_entity.type
_entity.pdbx_description
1 polymer ?
#
loop_
_entity_poly.entity_id
_entity_poly.type
_entity_poly.pdbx_seq_one_letter_code
_entity_poly.pdbx_strand_id
1 'polypeptide(L)'
;MFTFSIIVVIIFFASKIVATPNSKIDPKSLAEENEDFDILRENYQRNSIVPVVKCPAGTFRGSLEYTRGGRRYFAFQSIPYAEPPRRFEPSTLKVPLEGIYDATTQPPICTQIAEGATEAVGQEDCLYLSVSKPDESHCREELSN
;
A
#
# COMPACT_ATOMS: atom_id res chain seq x y z
N MET A 1 14.45 -48.92 -65.12
CA MET A 1 14.81 -47.49 -65.27
C MET A 1 15.21 -46.96 -63.90
N PHE A 2 16.51 -46.94 -63.62
CA PHE A 2 17.16 -46.15 -62.55
C PHE A 2 17.14 -44.67 -62.98
N THR A 3 17.07 -43.66 -62.09
CA THR A 3 18.19 -43.07 -61.30
C THR A 3 17.62 -42.22 -60.14
N PHE A 4 18.00 -42.47 -58.88
CA PHE A 4 19.05 -41.78 -58.09
C PHE A 4 18.94 -40.25 -57.97
N SER A 5 18.73 -39.75 -56.75
CA SER A 5 19.54 -38.66 -56.21
C SER A 5 19.76 -38.85 -54.71
N ILE A 6 21.04 -38.79 -54.35
CA ILE A 6 21.70 -39.23 -53.13
C ILE A 6 22.10 -37.98 -52.32
N ILE A 7 21.88 -38.05 -50.99
CA ILE A 7 22.83 -37.72 -49.89
C ILE A 7 23.63 -36.40 -49.99
N VAL A 8 23.67 -35.64 -48.87
CA VAL A 8 24.91 -35.21 -48.14
C VAL A 8 24.54 -34.07 -47.15
N VAL A 9 24.42 -34.38 -45.84
CA VAL A 9 25.40 -34.15 -44.73
C VAL A 9 25.14 -32.80 -44.03
N ILE A 10 24.63 -32.73 -42.79
CA ILE A 10 25.27 -32.98 -41.48
C ILE A 10 26.39 -31.95 -41.16
N ILE A 11 26.06 -31.05 -40.22
CA ILE A 11 26.92 -30.39 -39.20
C ILE A 11 28.06 -29.50 -39.71
N PHE A 12 28.01 -28.18 -39.48
CA PHE A 12 29.20 -27.40 -39.12
C PHE A 12 28.84 -26.14 -38.29
N PHE A 13 29.25 -26.15 -37.01
CA PHE A 13 29.81 -25.02 -36.22
C PHE A 13 28.86 -23.90 -35.76
N ALA A 14 28.57 -23.82 -34.46
CA ALA A 14 29.41 -23.20 -33.42
C ALA A 14 29.46 -21.66 -33.51
N SER A 15 28.99 -21.04 -32.43
CA SER A 15 29.42 -19.77 -31.85
C SER A 15 29.67 -18.59 -32.80
N LYS A 16 28.74 -17.63 -32.77
CA LYS A 16 29.13 -16.22 -32.84
C LYS A 16 28.58 -15.45 -31.65
N ILE A 17 29.33 -15.51 -30.56
CA ILE A 17 29.56 -14.34 -29.72
C ILE A 17 30.34 -13.37 -30.64
N VAL A 18 29.66 -12.36 -31.15
CA VAL A 18 30.32 -11.13 -31.58
C VAL A 18 29.95 -10.09 -30.55
N ALA A 19 30.85 -9.89 -29.59
CA ALA A 19 30.87 -8.66 -28.81
C ALA A 19 31.39 -7.56 -29.73
N THR A 20 30.53 -6.61 -30.11
CA THR A 20 30.97 -5.29 -30.59
C THR A 20 31.00 -4.31 -29.42
N PRO A 21 32.09 -3.56 -29.25
CA PRO A 21 32.26 -2.57 -28.20
C PRO A 21 31.57 -1.23 -28.56
N ASN A 22 30.95 -0.61 -27.55
CA ASN A 22 30.58 0.81 -27.47
C ASN A 22 29.82 1.45 -28.65
N SER A 23 28.50 1.55 -28.50
CA SER A 23 27.74 2.70 -29.01
C SER A 23 26.76 3.19 -27.95
N LYS A 24 26.98 4.43 -27.50
CA LYS A 24 26.17 5.14 -26.51
C LYS A 24 24.74 5.39 -27.02
N ILE A 25 23.78 4.89 -26.24
CA ILE A 25 22.59 5.54 -25.68
C ILE A 25 21.68 6.33 -26.63
N ASP A 26 20.52 5.72 -26.92
CA ASP A 26 19.26 6.42 -27.22
C ASP A 26 18.42 6.49 -25.91
N PRO A 27 17.83 7.63 -25.53
CA PRO A 27 17.12 7.81 -24.25
C PRO A 27 15.70 7.22 -24.24
N LYS A 28 15.47 6.13 -24.97
CA LYS A 28 14.15 5.49 -25.15
C LYS A 28 14.06 4.05 -24.63
N SER A 29 15.09 3.58 -23.92
CA SER A 29 15.13 2.24 -23.31
C SER A 29 14.84 2.21 -21.80
N LEU A 30 14.45 3.31 -21.17
CA LEU A 30 14.08 3.36 -19.73
C LEU A 30 12.65 2.86 -19.45
N ALA A 31 12.22 1.82 -20.16
CA ALA A 31 10.95 1.13 -19.88
C ALA A 31 11.14 -0.36 -19.54
N GLU A 32 12.38 -0.84 -19.44
CA GLU A 32 12.69 -2.26 -19.16
C GLU A 32 13.53 -2.43 -17.87
N GLU A 33 13.33 -1.58 -16.86
CA GLU A 33 13.79 -1.80 -15.47
C GLU A 33 12.64 -1.69 -14.45
N ASN A 34 11.41 -1.95 -14.87
CA ASN A 34 10.20 -1.73 -14.05
C ASN A 34 9.53 -3.01 -13.54
N GLU A 35 10.04 -4.21 -13.86
CA GLU A 35 9.44 -5.45 -13.34
C GLU A 35 9.86 -5.77 -11.90
N ASP A 36 11.02 -5.28 -11.44
CA ASP A 36 11.50 -5.53 -10.08
C ASP A 36 10.80 -4.64 -9.04
N PHE A 37 10.46 -3.39 -9.40
CA PHE A 37 9.80 -2.47 -8.47
C PHE A 37 8.33 -2.84 -8.19
N ASP A 38 7.61 -3.34 -9.20
CA ASP A 38 6.23 -3.82 -9.02
C ASP A 38 6.19 -5.13 -8.23
N ILE A 39 7.15 -6.05 -8.46
CA ILE A 39 7.31 -7.26 -7.65
C ILE A 39 7.71 -6.93 -6.22
N LEU A 40 8.61 -5.95 -6.00
CA LEU A 40 8.97 -5.47 -4.66
C LEU A 40 7.80 -4.77 -3.97
N ARG A 41 6.98 -4.01 -4.70
CA ARG A 41 5.76 -3.38 -4.17
C ARG A 41 4.72 -4.42 -3.80
N GLU A 42 4.49 -5.43 -4.64
CA GLU A 42 3.59 -6.55 -4.33
C GLU A 42 4.12 -7.43 -3.20
N ASN A 43 5.42 -7.67 -3.12
CA ASN A 43 6.05 -8.42 -2.03
C ASN A 43 6.08 -7.61 -0.72
N TYR A 44 6.28 -6.30 -0.78
CA TYR A 44 6.18 -5.40 0.36
C TYR A 44 4.74 -5.31 0.85
N GLN A 45 3.75 -5.27 -0.05
CA GLN A 45 2.34 -5.36 0.34
C GLN A 45 1.98 -6.76 0.88
N ARG A 46 2.56 -7.83 0.34
CA ARG A 46 2.39 -9.21 0.87
C ARG A 46 3.04 -9.43 2.24
N ASN A 47 4.18 -8.78 2.51
CA ASN A 47 4.90 -8.83 3.80
C ASN A 47 4.57 -7.65 4.71
N SER A 48 3.63 -6.79 4.34
CA SER A 48 3.13 -5.74 5.20
C SER A 48 2.41 -6.39 6.37
N ILE A 49 2.89 -6.15 7.59
CA ILE A 49 2.16 -6.52 8.79
C ILE A 49 0.91 -5.65 8.78
N VAL A 50 -0.20 -6.19 8.29
CA VAL A 50 -1.51 -5.54 8.35
C VAL A 50 -2.00 -5.70 9.79
N PRO A 51 -1.96 -4.65 10.64
CA PRO A 51 -2.35 -4.79 12.02
C PRO A 51 -3.86 -5.04 12.11
N VAL A 52 -4.25 -6.11 12.80
CA VAL A 52 -5.65 -6.40 13.11
C VAL A 52 -5.81 -6.45 14.62
N VAL A 53 -6.69 -5.61 15.16
CA VAL A 53 -6.93 -5.50 16.61
C VAL A 53 -8.38 -5.86 16.90
N LYS A 54 -8.57 -6.75 17.87
CA LYS A 54 -9.88 -7.11 18.41
C LYS A 54 -10.13 -6.34 19.70
N CYS A 55 -11.29 -5.68 19.80
CA CYS A 55 -11.73 -4.99 21.00
C CYS A 55 -13.24 -5.18 21.20
N PRO A 56 -13.84 -4.72 22.31
CA PRO A 56 -15.28 -4.89 22.57
C PRO A 56 -16.18 -4.27 21.49
N ALA A 57 -15.71 -3.23 20.80
CA ALA A 57 -16.45 -2.55 19.74
C ALA A 57 -16.36 -3.23 18.36
N GLY A 58 -15.51 -4.24 18.19
CA GLY A 58 -15.34 -4.94 16.92
C GLY A 58 -13.91 -5.38 16.64
N THR A 59 -13.67 -5.81 15.40
CA THR A 59 -12.32 -6.13 14.90
C THR A 59 -11.93 -5.12 13.84
N PHE A 60 -10.78 -4.46 14.02
CA PHE A 60 -10.34 -3.36 13.18
C PHE A 60 -9.02 -3.71 12.49
N ARG A 61 -8.99 -3.52 11.17
CA ARG A 61 -7.79 -3.55 10.35
C ARG A 61 -7.23 -2.14 10.22
N GLY A 62 -5.96 -1.96 10.55
CA GLY A 62 -5.24 -0.70 10.36
C GLY A 62 -4.14 -0.82 9.32
N SER A 63 -3.25 0.18 9.30
CA SER A 63 -2.09 0.30 8.43
C SER A 63 -0.81 0.44 9.27
N LEU A 64 0.33 0.06 8.70
CA LEU A 64 1.65 0.44 9.19
C LEU A 64 2.11 1.66 8.40
N GLU A 65 2.36 2.77 9.08
CA GLU A 65 2.71 4.06 8.49
C GLU A 65 4.03 4.60 9.04
N TYR A 66 4.53 5.65 8.41
CA TYR A 66 5.80 6.29 8.75
C TYR A 66 5.58 7.76 9.03
N THR A 67 6.11 8.23 10.16
CA THR A 67 6.15 9.67 10.45
C THR A 67 7.09 10.37 9.46
N ARG A 68 7.00 11.71 9.36
CA ARG A 68 7.96 12.53 8.58
C ARG A 68 9.43 12.25 8.96
N GLY A 69 9.70 11.82 10.19
CA GLY A 69 11.03 11.45 10.69
C GLY A 69 11.39 9.97 10.50
N GLY A 70 10.66 9.21 9.68
CA GLY A 70 10.95 7.80 9.39
C GLY A 70 10.57 6.79 10.48
N ARG A 71 10.05 7.24 11.63
CA ARG A 71 9.58 6.32 12.68
C ARG A 71 8.29 5.62 12.27
N ARG A 72 8.24 4.30 12.44
CA ARG A 72 7.05 3.48 12.17
C ARG A 72 5.99 3.62 13.26
N TYR A 73 4.72 3.56 12.86
CA TYR A 73 3.59 3.50 13.76
C TYR A 73 2.43 2.73 13.13
N PHE A 74 1.62 2.07 13.96
CA PHE A 74 0.35 1.49 13.55
C PHE A 74 -0.71 2.60 13.57
N ALA A 75 -1.49 2.70 12.50
CA ALA A 75 -2.53 3.69 12.32
C ALA A 75 -3.89 3.02 12.08
N PHE A 76 -4.92 3.56 12.73
CA PHE A 76 -6.32 3.22 12.51
C PHE A 76 -7.06 4.54 12.38
N GLN A 77 -7.61 4.90 11.23
CA GLN A 77 -8.00 6.28 10.92
C GLN A 77 -9.52 6.52 10.95
N SER A 78 -10.35 5.57 10.55
CA SER A 78 -11.81 5.74 10.36
C SER A 78 -12.66 4.85 11.27
N ILE A 79 -12.33 4.76 12.57
CA ILE A 79 -13.10 3.93 13.52
C ILE A 79 -14.39 4.67 13.93
N PRO A 80 -15.59 4.14 13.64
CA PRO A 80 -16.84 4.75 14.08
C PRO A 80 -17.03 4.52 15.59
N TYR A 81 -17.30 5.59 16.34
CA TYR A 81 -17.54 5.51 17.79
C TYR A 81 -18.98 5.78 18.20
N ALA A 82 -19.77 6.38 17.31
CA ALA A 82 -21.17 6.69 17.55
C ALA A 82 -22.00 6.52 16.27
N GLU A 83 -23.32 6.41 16.42
CA GLU A 83 -24.23 6.42 15.27
C GLU A 83 -24.32 7.82 14.66
N PRO A 84 -24.64 7.96 13.35
CA PRO A 84 -24.82 9.26 12.73
C PRO A 84 -25.78 10.14 13.54
N PRO A 85 -25.38 11.37 13.89
CA PRO A 85 -26.16 12.19 14.80
C PRO A 85 -27.45 12.62 14.13
N ARG A 86 -28.55 12.55 14.89
CA ARG A 86 -29.75 13.31 14.51
C ARG A 86 -29.50 14.76 14.83
N ARG A 87 -29.95 15.64 13.93
CA ARG A 87 -29.67 17.07 14.03
C ARG A 87 -30.10 17.62 15.41
N PHE A 88 -29.12 18.21 16.11
CA PHE A 88 -29.28 18.81 17.45
C PHE A 88 -29.70 17.84 18.56
N GLU A 89 -29.48 16.55 18.37
CA GLU A 89 -29.66 15.52 19.39
C GLU A 89 -28.32 14.89 19.77
N PRO A 90 -28.14 14.43 21.02
CA PRO A 90 -27.00 13.61 21.38
C PRO A 90 -26.93 12.35 20.52
N SER A 91 -25.74 12.02 20.02
CA SER A 91 -25.53 10.75 19.33
C SER A 91 -25.51 9.57 20.31
N THR A 92 -25.91 8.40 19.82
CA THR A 92 -25.87 7.13 20.56
C THR A 92 -24.58 6.37 20.25
N LEU A 93 -24.11 5.56 21.19
CA LEU A 93 -22.94 4.70 20.99
C LEU A 93 -23.14 3.75 19.79
N LYS A 94 -22.07 3.53 19.02
CA LYS A 94 -22.08 2.59 17.90
C LYS A 94 -22.27 1.16 18.41
N VAL A 95 -23.11 0.39 17.73
CA VAL A 95 -23.21 -1.06 18.00
C VAL A 95 -21.89 -1.73 17.59
N PRO A 96 -21.41 -2.76 18.33
CA PRO A 96 -20.23 -3.50 17.94
C PRO A 96 -20.30 -4.00 16.50
N LEU A 97 -19.23 -3.77 15.73
CA LEU A 97 -19.17 -4.14 14.33
C LEU A 97 -18.92 -5.64 14.17
N GLU A 98 -19.70 -6.27 13.30
CA GLU A 98 -19.48 -7.64 12.88
C GLU A 98 -18.38 -7.72 11.80
N GLY A 99 -17.56 -8.78 11.87
CA GLY A 99 -16.46 -8.99 10.93
C GLY A 99 -15.23 -8.10 11.20
N ILE A 100 -14.42 -7.93 10.15
CA ILE A 100 -13.22 -7.08 10.18
C ILE A 100 -13.55 -5.77 9.46
N TYR A 101 -13.58 -4.68 10.21
CA TYR A 101 -13.76 -3.35 9.67
C TYR A 101 -12.44 -2.76 9.20
N ASP A 102 -12.44 -2.15 8.01
CA ASP A 102 -11.26 -1.49 7.46
C ASP A 102 -11.15 -0.05 7.98
N ALA A 103 -10.18 0.18 8.86
CA ALA A 103 -9.86 1.48 9.43
C ALA A 103 -8.58 2.08 8.83
N THR A 104 -8.29 1.83 7.56
CA THR A 104 -7.12 2.39 6.86
C THR A 104 -7.39 3.71 6.14
N THR A 105 -8.66 4.14 6.06
CA THR A 105 -9.08 5.31 5.30
C THR A 105 -9.18 6.56 6.16
N GLN A 106 -8.91 7.72 5.56
CA GLN A 106 -9.08 9.02 6.21
C GLN A 106 -10.55 9.19 6.63
N PRO A 107 -10.84 9.61 7.88
CA PRO A 107 -12.20 9.87 8.30
C PRO A 107 -12.76 11.12 7.59
N PRO A 108 -14.08 11.15 7.33
CA PRO A 108 -14.73 12.34 6.81
C PRO A 108 -14.72 13.47 7.85
N ILE A 109 -14.52 14.70 7.38
CA ILE A 109 -14.64 15.89 8.23
C ILE A 109 -16.11 16.24 8.46
N CYS A 110 -16.41 16.77 9.65
CA CYS A 110 -17.73 17.31 9.94
C CYS A 110 -18.01 18.56 9.09
N THR A 111 -19.28 18.76 8.76
CA THR A 111 -19.74 19.95 8.03
C THR A 111 -19.30 21.23 8.72
N GLN A 112 -18.41 21.97 8.07
CA GLN A 112 -17.88 23.24 8.56
C GLN A 112 -17.46 24.14 7.39
N ILE A 113 -17.38 25.45 7.63
CA ILE A 113 -16.74 26.38 6.70
C ILE A 113 -15.25 26.35 7.00
N ALA A 114 -14.46 25.74 6.12
CA ALA A 114 -13.01 25.70 6.26
C ALA A 114 -12.40 27.10 6.09
N GLU A 115 -11.22 27.33 6.68
CA GLU A 115 -10.50 28.60 6.54
C GLU A 115 -10.23 28.90 5.06
N GLY A 116 -10.65 30.08 4.61
CA GLY A 116 -10.52 30.50 3.21
C GLY A 116 -11.56 29.90 2.25
N ALA A 117 -12.49 29.07 2.72
CA ALA A 117 -13.59 28.56 1.92
C ALA A 117 -14.82 29.50 1.96
N THR A 118 -15.51 29.62 0.83
CA THR A 118 -16.79 30.33 0.72
C THR A 118 -18.00 29.40 0.94
N GLU A 119 -17.79 28.10 0.84
CA GLU A 119 -18.82 27.06 0.98
C GLU A 119 -18.47 26.10 2.11
N ALA A 120 -19.50 25.46 2.68
CA ALA A 120 -19.30 24.43 3.69
C ALA A 120 -18.75 23.15 3.06
N VAL A 121 -17.79 22.52 3.73
CA VAL A 121 -17.18 21.24 3.35
C VAL A 121 -17.47 20.18 4.41
N GLY A 122 -17.41 18.91 4.02
CA GLY A 122 -17.64 17.77 4.93
C GLY A 122 -19.07 17.23 4.89
N GLN A 123 -19.39 16.36 5.83
CA GLN A 123 -20.68 15.66 5.91
C GLN A 123 -21.18 15.54 7.36
N GLU A 124 -22.48 15.28 7.53
CA GLU A 124 -23.09 15.12 8.86
C GLU A 124 -22.68 13.80 9.54
N ASP A 125 -22.42 12.73 8.76
CA ASP A 125 -21.85 11.48 9.28
C ASP A 125 -20.31 11.59 9.37
N CYS A 126 -19.85 12.17 10.48
CA CYS A 126 -18.44 12.44 10.74
C CYS A 126 -17.94 11.92 12.09
N LEU A 127 -18.71 11.08 12.80
CA LEU A 127 -18.37 10.60 14.14
C LEU A 127 -17.41 9.41 14.11
N TYR A 128 -16.19 9.69 13.64
CA TYR A 128 -15.08 8.76 13.54
C TYR A 128 -13.88 9.24 14.36
N LEU A 129 -13.07 8.30 14.84
CA LEU A 129 -11.82 8.59 15.53
C LEU A 129 -10.64 7.88 14.86
N SER A 130 -9.46 8.44 15.09
CA SER A 130 -8.19 7.86 14.66
C SER A 130 -7.32 7.51 15.87
N VAL A 131 -6.69 6.34 15.85
CA VAL A 131 -5.77 5.86 16.88
C VAL A 131 -4.43 5.55 16.21
N SER A 132 -3.35 6.11 16.76
CA SER A 132 -1.98 5.85 16.31
C SER A 132 -1.14 5.34 17.47
N LYS A 133 -0.39 4.27 17.24
CA LYS A 133 0.52 3.67 18.22
C LYS A 133 1.93 3.54 17.61
N PRO A 134 2.98 4.08 18.24
CA PRO A 134 4.36 3.85 17.81
C PRO A 134 4.68 2.35 17.71
N ASP A 135 5.45 1.98 16.69
CA ASP A 135 6.03 0.65 16.57
C ASP A 135 7.41 0.65 17.24
N GLU A 136 7.45 0.16 18.49
CA GLU A 136 8.64 0.16 19.34
C GLU A 136 9.74 -0.83 18.90
N SER A 137 9.51 -1.62 17.84
CA SER A 137 10.50 -2.54 17.30
C SER A 137 11.80 -1.85 16.84
N HIS A 138 11.76 -0.55 16.56
CA HIS A 138 12.92 0.23 16.12
C HIS A 138 13.57 1.11 17.21
N CYS A 139 12.94 1.28 18.38
CA CYS A 139 13.49 2.11 19.46
C CYS A 139 14.40 1.34 20.43
N ARG A 140 14.65 0.05 20.18
CA ARG A 140 15.42 -0.79 21.11
C ARG A 140 16.91 -0.86 20.81
N GLU A 141 17.39 -0.32 19.69
CA GLU A 141 18.81 -0.35 19.29
C GLU A 141 19.64 0.84 19.77
N GLU A 142 19.03 1.97 20.18
CA GLU A 142 19.79 3.15 20.61
C GLU A 142 19.91 3.32 22.14
N LEU A 143 19.35 2.41 22.95
CA LEU A 143 19.41 2.47 24.42
C LEU A 143 20.37 1.45 25.05
N SER A 144 21.30 0.88 24.27
CA SER A 144 22.28 -0.11 24.76
C SER A 144 23.75 0.28 24.58
N ASN A 145 24.06 1.57 24.41
CA ASN A 145 25.45 2.07 24.41
C ASN A 145 25.68 3.06 25.55
#